data_AF-A0A7W4GJ93-F1
#
_entry.id   AF-A0A7W4GJ93-F1
#
_cell.length_a   1.000
_cell.length_b   1.000
_cell.length_c   1.000
_cell.angle_alpha   90.00
_cell.angle_beta   90.00
_cell.angle_gamma   90.00
#
_symmetry.space_group_name_H-M   'P 1'
#
loop_
_entity.id
_entity.type
_entity.pdbx_description
1 polymer ?
#
loop_
_entity_poly.entity_id
_entity_poly.type
_entity_poly.pdbx_seq_one_letter_code
_entity_poly.pdbx_strand_id
1 'polypeptide(L)'
;MQRVKEINQSIWQWLNRATPEALYDRQLVWIALGLMLTGLVMVTSASFPISARLTDQPFHFMFRHAIFLVLALIVSSVILQIPMKRWFQYSMYLLGLSFFLLVVVLAVGKSVNGASRWIPLGLFNLQPAEVAKLSLFVFMAGYLVRKQDEVRKTFFGGFGKPIMVFGAFAVLLLGQPDLGTVVVMLVTLFGMLFIAGAKLSQFIALMVAGIAAVVGLIVIEPYRVRRVTSFWEPWNDPFGSGYQLTQSLMAFGRGDWMGQGLGNSVQKLEYLPEAHTDFVFAVLAEELGFVGVTLVLILIFSLVLKAILIGKKAFESDQLFSGYLAFGIGIWFAFQTLVNVGAASGIVPTKGLTLPLISYGGSSLIVMSVAVSMLLRIDHECRIQQKEQADNQNELVE
;
A
#
# COMPACT_ATOMS: atom_id res chain seq x y z
N MET A 1 -27.59 -26.22 5.94
CA MET A 1 -27.83 -24.76 5.93
C MET A 1 -27.52 -24.08 7.27
N GLN A 2 -27.85 -24.66 8.44
CA GLN A 2 -27.54 -24.06 9.76
C GLN A 2 -26.03 -23.87 10.04
N ARG A 3 -25.19 -24.89 9.82
CA ARG A 3 -23.72 -24.77 9.98
C ARG A 3 -23.08 -23.66 9.14
N VAL A 4 -23.58 -23.41 7.94
CA VAL A 4 -23.08 -22.32 7.07
C VAL A 4 -23.49 -20.97 7.66
N LYS A 5 -24.70 -20.83 8.20
CA LYS A 5 -25.13 -19.62 8.91
C LYS A 5 -24.32 -19.38 10.19
N GLU A 6 -23.98 -20.43 10.93
CA GLU A 6 -23.13 -20.35 12.13
C GLU A 6 -21.69 -19.96 11.81
N ILE A 7 -21.08 -20.54 10.77
CA ILE A 7 -19.74 -20.14 10.31
C ILE A 7 -19.76 -18.69 9.82
N ASN A 8 -20.77 -18.31 9.03
CA ASN A 8 -20.88 -16.95 8.50
C ASN A 8 -21.12 -15.93 9.63
N GLN A 9 -21.95 -16.27 10.62
CA GLN A 9 -22.13 -15.47 11.84
C GLN A 9 -20.86 -15.44 12.69
N SER A 10 -20.11 -16.53 12.82
CA SER A 10 -18.83 -16.59 13.54
C SER A 10 -17.78 -15.71 12.88
N ILE A 11 -17.67 -15.73 11.55
CA ILE A 11 -16.75 -14.88 10.79
C ILE A 11 -17.18 -13.41 10.92
N TRP A 12 -18.48 -13.12 10.80
CA TRP A 12 -19.01 -11.77 10.99
C TRP A 12 -18.81 -11.26 12.42
N GLN A 13 -19.05 -12.11 13.42
CA GLN A 13 -18.84 -11.80 14.83
C GLN A 13 -17.36 -11.68 15.13
N TRP A 14 -16.48 -12.46 14.52
CA TRP A 14 -15.04 -12.31 14.69
C TRP A 14 -14.55 -11.01 14.05
N LEU A 15 -15.02 -10.65 12.85
CA LEU A 15 -14.68 -9.39 12.19
C LEU A 15 -15.17 -8.16 12.98
N ASN A 16 -16.35 -8.24 13.60
CA ASN A 16 -17.00 -7.10 14.24
C ASN A 16 -16.93 -7.07 15.77
N ARG A 17 -16.66 -8.17 16.47
CA ARG A 17 -16.49 -8.13 17.93
C ARG A 17 -15.16 -7.48 18.25
N ALA A 18 -15.24 -6.33 18.92
CA ALA A 18 -14.16 -5.90 19.79
C ALA A 18 -13.88 -7.04 20.79
N THR A 19 -12.67 -7.60 20.75
CA THR A 19 -12.20 -8.54 21.77
C THR A 19 -12.18 -7.85 23.15
N PRO A 20 -12.36 -8.60 24.26
CA PRO A 20 -12.48 -8.04 25.60
C PRO A 20 -11.24 -7.24 26.00
N GLU A 21 -11.43 -6.17 26.80
CA GLU A 21 -10.49 -5.12 27.26
C GLU A 21 -9.01 -5.25 26.87
N ALA A 22 -8.73 -5.31 25.57
CA ALA A 22 -7.39 -5.14 25.03
C ALA A 22 -7.32 -3.72 24.46
N LEU A 23 -6.29 -2.99 24.84
CA LEU A 23 -6.04 -1.63 24.39
C LEU A 23 -5.75 -1.53 22.88
N TYR A 24 -5.48 -2.65 22.20
CA TYR A 24 -5.14 -2.69 20.77
C TYR A 24 -5.91 -3.80 20.02
N ASP A 25 -6.29 -3.56 18.77
CA ASP A 25 -6.86 -4.58 17.88
C ASP A 25 -5.83 -5.67 17.54
N ARG A 26 -5.93 -6.80 18.24
CA ARG A 26 -5.06 -7.98 18.04
C ARG A 26 -5.22 -8.60 16.66
N GLN A 27 -6.40 -8.49 16.03
CA GLN A 27 -6.63 -9.11 14.72
C GLN A 27 -5.82 -8.38 13.65
N LEU A 28 -5.79 -7.05 13.70
CA LEU A 28 -4.97 -6.26 12.78
C LEU A 28 -3.47 -6.61 12.92
N VAL A 29 -2.98 -6.83 14.14
CA VAL A 29 -1.60 -7.29 14.40
C VAL A 29 -1.35 -8.65 13.76
N TRP A 30 -2.22 -9.65 14.01
CA TRP A 30 -2.05 -10.99 13.45
C TRP A 30 -2.15 -11.02 11.92
N ILE A 31 -3.03 -10.22 11.33
CA ILE A 31 -3.14 -10.09 9.88
C ILE A 31 -1.84 -9.51 9.31
N ALA A 32 -1.33 -8.42 9.89
CA ALA A 32 -0.09 -7.79 9.44
C ALA A 32 1.12 -8.73 9.58
N LEU A 33 1.26 -9.43 10.71
CA LEU A 33 2.31 -10.42 10.92
C LEU A 33 2.17 -11.60 9.95
N GLY A 34 0.95 -12.09 9.71
CA GLY A 34 0.70 -13.17 8.74
C GLY A 34 1.13 -12.77 7.33
N LEU A 35 0.84 -11.54 6.90
CA LEU A 35 1.31 -11.00 5.62
C LEU A 35 2.85 -10.87 5.58
N MET A 36 3.47 -10.34 6.63
CA MET A 36 4.94 -10.20 6.71
C MET A 36 5.68 -11.55 6.68
N LEU A 37 5.17 -12.54 7.42
CA LEU A 37 5.74 -13.88 7.43
C LEU A 37 5.55 -14.59 6.09
N THR A 38 4.38 -14.41 5.46
CA THR A 38 4.15 -14.90 4.09
C THR A 38 5.13 -14.23 3.12
N GLY A 39 5.35 -12.92 3.25
CA GLY A 39 6.38 -12.18 2.53
C GLY A 39 7.76 -12.76 2.71
N LEU A 40 8.19 -13.01 3.94
CA LEU A 40 9.50 -13.61 4.23
C LEU A 40 9.67 -14.97 3.54
N VAL A 41 8.68 -15.86 3.61
CA VAL A 41 8.73 -17.17 2.95
C VAL A 41 8.79 -17.01 1.43
N MET A 42 7.92 -16.20 0.85
CA MET A 42 7.84 -16.05 -0.60
C MET A 42 9.04 -15.31 -1.20
N VAL A 43 9.54 -14.27 -0.54
CA VAL A 43 10.78 -13.58 -0.92
C VAL A 43 11.97 -14.53 -0.85
N THR A 44 12.05 -15.36 0.19
CA THR A 44 13.11 -16.37 0.31
C THR A 44 13.04 -17.35 -0.87
N SER A 45 11.85 -17.88 -1.15
CA SER A 45 11.67 -18.83 -2.25
C SER A 45 11.98 -18.21 -3.61
N ALA A 46 11.48 -17.00 -3.89
CA ALA A 46 11.64 -16.31 -5.17
C ALA A 46 13.07 -15.80 -5.41
N SER A 47 13.83 -15.49 -4.36
CA SER A 47 15.20 -14.95 -4.49
C SER A 47 16.30 -16.02 -4.43
N PHE A 48 15.99 -17.24 -4.00
CA PHE A 48 16.98 -18.31 -3.81
C PHE A 48 17.87 -18.59 -5.04
N PRO A 49 17.33 -18.75 -6.28
CA PRO A 49 18.16 -19.05 -7.45
C PRO A 49 19.11 -17.90 -7.83
N ILE A 50 18.61 -16.67 -7.74
CA ILE A 50 19.36 -15.44 -8.05
C ILE A 50 20.47 -15.22 -7.03
N SER A 51 20.17 -15.45 -5.74
CA SER A 51 21.11 -15.29 -4.63
C SER A 51 22.27 -16.28 -4.72
N ALA A 52 21.97 -17.54 -5.04
CA ALA A 52 22.96 -18.59 -5.19
C ALA A 52 23.97 -18.30 -6.32
N ARG A 53 23.54 -17.65 -7.40
CA ARG A 53 24.41 -17.29 -8.53
C ARG A 53 25.21 -16.00 -8.31
N LEU A 54 24.58 -14.95 -7.77
CA LEU A 54 25.20 -13.61 -7.71
C LEU A 54 26.10 -13.40 -6.50
N THR A 55 25.88 -14.15 -5.41
CA THR A 55 26.52 -13.87 -4.12
C THR A 55 27.20 -15.09 -3.48
N ASP A 56 27.13 -16.26 -4.12
CA ASP A 56 27.51 -17.57 -3.56
C ASP A 56 26.86 -17.88 -2.19
N GLN A 57 25.85 -17.09 -1.79
CA GLN A 57 25.12 -17.18 -0.54
C GLN A 57 23.62 -17.25 -0.85
N PRO A 58 23.02 -18.46 -0.85
CA PRO A 58 21.63 -18.66 -1.25
C PRO A 58 20.59 -17.88 -0.42
N PHE A 59 20.95 -17.45 0.79
CA PHE A 59 20.06 -16.79 1.74
C PHE A 59 20.32 -15.29 1.91
N HIS A 60 21.16 -14.66 1.08
CA HIS A 60 21.52 -13.24 1.24
C HIS A 60 20.31 -12.30 1.25
N PHE A 61 19.38 -12.48 0.30
CA PHE A 61 18.16 -11.67 0.24
C PHE A 61 17.17 -11.97 1.38
N MET A 62 17.10 -13.23 1.84
CA MET A 62 16.33 -13.60 3.02
C MET A 62 16.84 -12.86 4.26
N PHE A 63 18.15 -12.89 4.52
CA PHE A 63 18.73 -12.20 5.69
C PHE A 63 18.46 -10.69 5.64
N ARG A 64 18.61 -10.06 4.47
CA ARG A 64 18.26 -8.64 4.30
C ARG A 64 16.78 -8.37 4.55
N HIS A 65 15.90 -9.20 4.02
CA HIS A 65 14.46 -9.03 4.23
C HIS A 65 14.07 -9.23 5.70
N ALA A 66 14.67 -10.21 6.39
CA ALA A 66 14.49 -10.44 7.82
C ALA A 66 14.98 -9.24 8.66
N ILE A 67 16.13 -8.64 8.32
CA ILE A 67 16.60 -7.40 8.96
C ILE A 67 15.58 -6.27 8.76
N PHE A 68 15.05 -6.10 7.54
CA PHE A 68 14.01 -5.11 7.28
C PHE A 68 12.71 -5.37 8.05
N LEU A 69 12.34 -6.63 8.23
CA LEU A 69 11.18 -7.03 9.02
C LEU A 69 11.39 -6.65 10.49
N VAL A 70 12.56 -6.96 11.07
CA VAL A 70 12.91 -6.58 12.45
C VAL A 70 12.93 -5.05 12.60
N LEU A 71 13.56 -4.33 11.66
CA LEU A 71 13.56 -2.86 11.67
C LEU A 71 12.15 -2.29 11.55
N ALA A 72 11.30 -2.87 10.70
CA ALA A 72 9.92 -2.47 10.55
C ALA A 72 9.14 -2.65 11.87
N LEU A 73 9.33 -3.77 12.58
CA LEU A 73 8.73 -4.00 13.89
C LEU A 73 9.22 -3.00 14.94
N ILE A 74 10.53 -2.71 14.99
CA ILE A 74 11.09 -1.70 15.91
C ILE A 74 10.48 -0.32 15.63
N VAL A 75 10.45 0.09 14.36
CA VAL A 75 9.85 1.37 13.95
C VAL A 75 8.36 1.38 14.31
N SER A 76 7.63 0.30 14.02
CA SER A 76 6.22 0.15 14.42
C SER A 76 6.00 0.33 15.92
N SER A 77 6.83 -0.27 16.76
CA SER A 77 6.76 -0.11 18.22
C SER A 77 6.97 1.33 18.69
N VAL A 78 7.84 2.09 18.01
CA VAL A 78 8.05 3.52 18.29
C VAL A 78 6.82 4.33 17.84
N ILE A 79 6.31 4.07 16.64
CA ILE A 79 5.17 4.80 16.05
C ILE A 79 3.90 4.62 16.91
N LEU A 80 3.67 3.43 17.47
CA LEU A 80 2.55 3.15 18.37
C LEU A 80 2.56 4.01 19.65
N GLN A 81 3.71 4.57 20.04
CA GLN A 81 3.82 5.45 21.21
C GLN A 81 3.52 6.92 20.88
N ILE A 82 3.45 7.28 19.60
CA ILE A 82 3.26 8.65 19.15
C ILE A 82 1.75 8.93 18.98
N PRO A 83 1.16 9.87 19.75
CA PRO A 83 -0.27 10.15 19.66
C PRO A 83 -0.67 10.78 18.32
N MET A 84 -1.89 10.51 17.84
CA MET A 84 -2.36 11.04 16.54
C MET A 84 -2.40 12.56 16.50
N LYS A 85 -2.58 13.21 17.66
CA LYS A 85 -2.47 14.67 17.80
C LYS A 85 -1.12 15.21 17.32
N ARG A 86 0.00 14.52 17.57
CA ARG A 86 1.32 14.94 17.08
C ARG A 86 1.41 14.81 15.56
N TRP A 87 0.90 13.72 14.99
CA TRP A 87 0.85 13.55 13.54
C TRP A 87 0.06 14.66 12.84
N PHE A 88 -1.05 15.08 13.44
CA PHE A 88 -1.83 16.22 12.96
C PHE A 88 -1.04 17.54 13.03
N GLN A 89 -0.40 17.83 14.16
CA GLN A 89 0.41 19.05 14.36
C GLN A 89 1.61 19.12 13.41
N TYR A 90 2.33 18.02 13.24
CA TYR A 90 3.54 17.96 12.40
C TYR A 90 3.27 17.63 10.93
N SER A 91 2.01 17.54 10.52
CA SER A 91 1.61 17.17 9.15
C SER A 91 2.27 18.03 8.06
N MET A 92 2.41 19.34 8.29
CA MET A 92 3.06 20.26 7.35
C MET A 92 4.59 20.06 7.30
N TYR A 93 5.23 19.79 8.45
CA TYR A 93 6.66 19.53 8.50
C TYR A 93 7.02 18.20 7.82
N LEU A 94 6.17 17.18 8.01
CA LEU A 94 6.32 15.89 7.32
C LEU A 94 6.19 16.05 5.80
N LEU A 95 5.27 16.90 5.34
CA LEU A 95 5.11 17.25 3.93
C LEU A 95 6.34 17.99 3.37
N GLY A 96 6.87 18.97 4.12
CA GLY A 96 8.08 19.69 3.71
C GLY A 96 9.31 18.78 3.63
N LEU A 97 9.45 17.85 4.58
CA LEU A 97 10.50 16.84 4.58
C LEU A 97 10.41 15.93 3.35
N SER A 98 9.22 15.46 2.97
CA SER A 98 9.06 14.59 1.81
C SER A 98 9.30 15.33 0.49
N PHE A 99 8.90 16.60 0.37
CA PHE A 99 9.30 17.45 -0.76
C PHE A 99 10.83 17.56 -0.86
N PHE A 100 11.48 17.86 0.26
CA PHE A 100 12.94 17.93 0.33
C PHE A 100 13.59 16.62 -0.12
N LEU A 101 13.14 15.47 0.40
CA LEU A 101 13.67 14.16 0.02
C LEU A 101 13.48 13.84 -1.47
N LEU A 102 12.35 14.25 -2.07
CA LEU A 102 12.10 14.06 -3.50
C LEU A 102 12.98 14.94 -4.39
N VAL A 103 13.30 16.16 -3.95
CA VAL A 103 14.26 17.03 -4.65
C VAL A 103 15.67 16.47 -4.52
N VAL A 104 16.06 16.03 -3.33
CA VAL A 104 17.39 15.43 -3.08
C VAL A 104 17.61 14.19 -3.94
N VAL A 105 16.63 13.31 -4.09
CA VAL A 105 16.81 12.10 -4.91
C VAL A 105 16.86 12.39 -6.41
N LEU A 106 16.21 13.47 -6.87
CA LEU A 106 16.37 13.92 -8.26
C LEU A 106 17.78 14.45 -8.54
N ALA A 107 18.40 15.11 -7.56
CA ALA A 107 19.74 15.68 -7.71
C ALA A 107 20.88 14.68 -7.46
N VAL A 108 20.73 13.81 -6.47
CA VAL A 108 21.81 12.95 -5.93
C VAL A 108 21.47 11.46 -5.99
N GLY A 109 20.24 11.10 -6.39
CA GLY A 109 19.80 9.72 -6.38
C GLY A 109 20.60 8.83 -7.33
N LYS A 110 20.85 7.60 -6.90
CA LYS A 110 21.54 6.61 -7.71
C LYS A 110 20.62 6.15 -8.84
N SER A 111 21.07 6.30 -10.09
CA SER A 111 20.35 5.77 -11.24
C SER A 111 20.43 4.25 -11.25
N VAL A 112 19.28 3.59 -11.09
CA VAL A 112 19.11 2.15 -11.31
C VAL A 112 18.06 2.01 -12.39
N ASN A 113 18.36 1.26 -13.46
CA ASN A 113 17.49 1.12 -14.64
C ASN A 113 17.08 2.46 -15.30
N GLY A 114 17.95 3.47 -15.27
CA GLY A 114 17.70 4.78 -15.87
C GLY A 114 16.84 5.74 -15.03
N ALA A 115 16.50 5.38 -13.79
CA ALA A 115 15.74 6.24 -12.88
C ALA A 115 16.44 6.40 -11.51
N SER A 116 16.68 7.64 -11.10
CA SER A 116 17.19 7.99 -9.77
C SER A 116 16.05 8.01 -8.74
N ARG A 117 15.75 6.85 -8.16
CA ARG A 117 14.62 6.65 -7.21
C ARG A 117 15.03 6.37 -5.77
N TRP A 118 16.32 6.14 -5.54
CA TRP A 118 16.82 5.61 -4.27
C TRP A 118 17.91 6.51 -3.69
N ILE A 119 17.79 6.81 -2.40
CA ILE A 119 18.84 7.46 -1.61
C ILE A 119 19.59 6.36 -0.84
N PRO A 120 20.87 6.11 -1.14
CA PRO A 120 21.65 5.13 -0.41
C PRO A 120 22.04 5.69 0.96
N LEU A 121 21.48 5.13 2.03
CA LEU A 121 21.81 5.48 3.42
C LEU A 121 22.92 4.56 3.99
N GLY A 122 23.66 3.89 3.12
CA GLY A 122 24.68 2.88 3.48
C GLY A 122 24.07 1.53 3.87
N LEU A 123 23.32 1.49 4.98
CA LEU A 123 22.71 0.26 5.50
C LEU A 123 21.49 -0.19 4.68
N PHE A 124 20.74 0.76 4.12
CA PHE A 124 19.59 0.49 3.26
C PHE A 124 19.34 1.61 2.25
N ASN A 125 18.53 1.32 1.25
CA ASN A 125 18.09 2.31 0.26
C ASN A 125 16.72 2.85 0.66
N LEU A 126 16.65 4.14 0.98
CA LEU A 126 15.39 4.83 1.23
C LEU A 126 14.76 5.20 -0.12
N GLN A 127 13.46 4.93 -0.26
CA GLN A 127 12.67 5.38 -1.41
C GLN A 127 11.80 6.56 -0.98
N PRO A 128 12.15 7.80 -1.36
CA PRO A 128 11.40 9.00 -0.96
C PRO A 128 9.92 8.96 -1.39
N ALA A 129 9.59 8.26 -2.48
CA ALA A 129 8.22 8.10 -2.95
C ALA A 129 7.30 7.39 -1.92
N GLU A 130 7.83 6.48 -1.11
CA GLU A 130 7.07 5.82 -0.04
C GLU A 130 6.75 6.81 1.09
N VAL A 131 7.75 7.61 1.51
CA VAL A 131 7.57 8.66 2.52
C VAL A 131 6.62 9.76 2.01
N ALA A 132 6.71 10.09 0.71
CA ALA A 132 5.84 11.05 0.05
C ALA A 132 4.36 10.63 0.11
N LYS A 133 4.04 9.36 -0.20
CA LYS A 133 2.68 8.81 -0.06
C LYS A 133 2.13 9.02 1.35
N LEU A 134 2.85 8.54 2.36
CA LEU A 134 2.44 8.67 3.77
C LEU A 134 2.25 10.14 4.17
N SER A 135 3.23 11.00 3.83
CA SER A 135 3.18 12.42 4.18
C SER A 135 2.00 13.16 3.54
N LEU A 136 1.66 12.83 2.29
CA LEU A 136 0.52 13.44 1.60
C LEU A 136 -0.78 13.03 2.28
N PHE A 137 -0.93 11.75 2.67
CA PHE A 137 -2.17 11.28 3.31
C PHE A 137 -2.34 11.86 4.72
N VAL A 138 -1.25 12.00 5.48
CA VAL A 138 -1.25 12.69 6.78
C VAL A 138 -1.61 14.17 6.62
N PHE A 139 -0.99 14.87 5.66
CA PHE A 139 -1.34 16.24 5.34
C PHE A 139 -2.79 16.37 4.92
N MET A 140 -3.28 15.47 4.07
CA MET A 140 -4.62 15.50 3.53
C MET A 140 -5.66 15.28 4.62
N ALA A 141 -5.46 14.29 5.49
CA ALA A 141 -6.32 14.10 6.65
C ALA A 141 -6.39 15.37 7.51
N GLY A 142 -5.26 16.02 7.77
CA GLY A 142 -5.23 17.28 8.52
C GLY A 142 -5.88 18.46 7.80
N TYR A 143 -5.73 18.53 6.48
CA TYR A 143 -6.37 19.56 5.65
C TYR A 143 -7.88 19.41 5.65
N LEU A 144 -8.39 18.19 5.50
CA LEU A 144 -9.82 17.89 5.48
C LEU A 144 -10.50 18.28 6.80
N VAL A 145 -9.85 18.08 7.95
CA VAL A 145 -10.37 18.55 9.25
C VAL A 145 -10.47 20.07 9.30
N ARG A 146 -9.44 20.80 8.88
CA ARG A 146 -9.41 22.28 8.97
C ARG A 146 -10.35 22.98 7.98
N LYS A 147 -10.67 22.33 6.86
CA LYS A 147 -11.32 22.95 5.69
C LYS A 147 -12.53 22.18 5.18
N GLN A 148 -13.14 21.32 6.03
CA GLN A 148 -14.27 20.48 5.67
C GLN A 148 -15.43 21.27 5.02
N ASP A 149 -15.78 22.42 5.61
CA ASP A 149 -16.84 23.29 5.09
C ASP A 149 -16.50 23.95 3.74
N GLU A 150 -15.25 24.38 3.56
CA GLU A 150 -14.79 24.99 2.30
C GLU A 150 -14.73 23.96 1.17
N VAL A 151 -14.33 22.72 1.47
CA VAL A 151 -14.33 21.60 0.50
C VAL A 151 -15.76 21.30 0.03
N ARG A 152 -16.74 21.36 0.93
CA ARG A 152 -18.15 21.13 0.58
C ARG A 152 -18.79 22.30 -0.19
N LYS A 153 -18.40 23.54 0.09
CA LYS A 153 -19.07 24.74 -0.43
C LYS A 153 -18.44 25.29 -1.72
N THR A 154 -17.11 25.33 -1.84
CA THR A 154 -16.41 26.13 -2.88
C THR A 154 -15.45 25.30 -3.73
N PHE A 155 -15.58 25.39 -5.06
CA PHE A 155 -14.74 24.68 -6.04
C PHE A 155 -13.27 25.13 -6.03
N PHE A 156 -13.01 26.43 -5.93
CA PHE A 156 -11.65 26.97 -5.99
C PHE A 156 -10.97 27.12 -4.62
N GLY A 157 -11.73 27.29 -3.53
CA GLY A 157 -11.17 27.58 -2.20
C GLY A 157 -10.71 26.33 -1.43
N GLY A 158 -11.55 25.29 -1.38
CA GLY A 158 -11.31 24.09 -0.60
C GLY A 158 -10.69 22.93 -1.38
N PHE A 159 -11.03 22.77 -2.66
CA PHE A 159 -10.61 21.63 -3.47
C PHE A 159 -9.28 21.85 -4.21
N GLY A 160 -8.99 23.08 -4.64
CA GLY A 160 -7.80 23.38 -5.44
C GLY A 160 -6.47 23.20 -4.70
N LYS A 161 -6.41 23.50 -3.40
CA LYS A 161 -5.16 23.43 -2.62
C LYS A 161 -4.60 22.00 -2.51
N PRO A 162 -5.37 20.96 -2.13
CA PRO A 162 -4.90 19.58 -2.15
C PRO A 162 -4.40 19.14 -3.53
N ILE A 163 -5.08 19.55 -4.60
CA ILE A 163 -4.70 19.21 -5.97
C ILE A 163 -3.39 19.89 -6.37
N MET A 164 -3.17 21.14 -5.94
CA MET A 164 -1.91 21.85 -6.18
C MET A 164 -0.74 21.17 -5.44
N VAL A 165 -0.94 20.81 -4.17
CA VAL A 165 0.07 20.08 -3.39
C VAL A 165 0.38 18.73 -4.05
N PHE A 166 -0.64 17.97 -4.42
CA PHE A 166 -0.47 16.73 -5.18
C PHE A 166 0.24 16.96 -6.52
N GLY A 167 -0.12 18.02 -7.26
CA GLY A 167 0.50 18.37 -8.53
C GLY A 167 2.00 18.60 -8.40
N ALA A 168 2.44 19.27 -7.33
CA ALA A 168 3.86 19.43 -7.03
C ALA A 168 4.57 18.09 -6.76
N PHE A 169 3.95 17.18 -6.00
CA PHE A 169 4.47 15.81 -5.83
C PHE A 169 4.53 15.06 -7.17
N ALA A 170 3.47 15.16 -7.97
CA ALA A 170 3.37 14.49 -9.26
C ALA A 170 4.47 14.93 -10.23
N VAL A 171 4.76 16.24 -10.30
CA VAL A 171 5.87 16.75 -11.13
C VAL A 171 7.21 16.15 -10.71
N LEU A 172 7.52 16.14 -9.40
CA LEU A 172 8.79 15.59 -8.91
C LEU A 172 8.90 14.07 -9.14
N LEU A 173 7.80 13.33 -8.94
CA LEU A 173 7.77 11.87 -9.14
C LEU A 173 7.82 11.49 -10.62
N LEU A 174 7.18 12.26 -11.51
CA LEU A 174 7.28 12.07 -12.96
C LEU A 174 8.68 12.38 -13.47
N GLY A 175 9.42 13.28 -12.81
CA GLY A 175 10.85 13.48 -13.03
C GLY A 175 11.71 12.26 -12.66
N GLN A 176 11.22 11.34 -11.81
CA GLN A 176 11.85 10.07 -11.45
C GLN A 176 11.29 8.86 -12.25
N PRO A 177 10.77 9.13 -13.45
CA PRO A 177 9.82 8.29 -14.18
C PRO A 177 8.83 7.42 -13.37
N ASP A 178 8.33 7.85 -12.20
CA ASP A 178 7.48 7.02 -11.33
C ASP A 178 5.97 7.33 -11.47
N LEU A 179 5.39 6.84 -12.57
CA LEU A 179 3.94 6.93 -12.81
C LEU A 179 3.12 6.00 -11.89
N GLY A 180 3.73 4.99 -11.27
CA GLY A 180 3.03 4.07 -10.37
C GLY A 180 2.58 4.80 -9.12
N THR A 181 3.54 5.42 -8.43
CA THR A 181 3.29 6.15 -7.19
C THR A 181 2.33 7.32 -7.39
N VAL A 182 2.46 8.06 -8.51
CA VAL A 182 1.55 9.17 -8.83
C VAL A 182 0.10 8.72 -8.92
N VAL A 183 -0.17 7.60 -9.61
CA VAL A 183 -1.54 7.08 -9.76
C VAL A 183 -2.10 6.60 -8.40
N VAL A 184 -1.28 5.93 -7.59
CA VAL A 184 -1.68 5.50 -6.23
C VAL A 184 -2.02 6.71 -5.35
N MET A 185 -1.19 7.76 -5.37
CA MET A 185 -1.43 9.00 -4.63
C MET A 185 -2.70 9.70 -5.11
N LEU A 186 -2.93 9.74 -6.43
CA LEU A 186 -4.10 10.36 -7.03
C LEU A 186 -5.40 9.67 -6.60
N VAL A 187 -5.47 8.34 -6.73
CA VAL A 187 -6.67 7.57 -6.36
C VAL A 187 -6.95 7.67 -4.86
N THR A 188 -5.91 7.62 -4.03
CA THR A 188 -6.07 7.76 -2.57
C THR A 188 -6.55 9.16 -2.20
N LEU A 189 -5.98 10.20 -2.81
CA LEU A 189 -6.42 11.59 -2.63
C LEU A 189 -7.89 11.76 -3.01
N PHE A 190 -8.32 11.18 -4.14
CA PHE A 190 -9.71 11.22 -4.58
C PHE A 190 -10.64 10.51 -3.60
N GLY A 191 -10.25 9.32 -3.13
CA GLY A 191 -11.04 8.59 -2.15
C GLY A 191 -11.20 9.37 -0.84
N MET A 192 -10.15 10.02 -0.35
CA MET A 192 -10.23 10.88 0.85
C MET A 192 -11.13 12.11 0.63
N LEU A 193 -11.03 12.77 -0.54
CA LEU A 193 -11.91 13.90 -0.90
C LEU A 193 -13.38 13.49 -1.01
N PHE A 194 -13.63 12.30 -1.58
CA PHE A 194 -14.98 11.74 -1.68
C PHE A 194 -15.58 11.50 -0.29
N ILE A 195 -14.81 10.92 0.63
CA ILE A 195 -15.24 10.70 2.03
C ILE A 195 -15.49 12.02 2.77
N ALA A 196 -14.75 13.08 2.44
CA ALA A 196 -15.01 14.41 3.01
C ALA A 196 -16.34 15.04 2.54
N GLY A 197 -16.95 14.49 1.49
CA GLY A 197 -18.19 14.98 0.89
C GLY A 197 -17.95 16.04 -0.18
N ALA A 198 -16.87 15.93 -0.96
CA ALA A 198 -16.69 16.76 -2.14
C ALA A 198 -17.85 16.55 -3.15
N LYS A 199 -18.21 17.60 -3.91
CA LYS A 199 -19.36 17.52 -4.84
C LYS A 199 -19.06 16.51 -5.95
N LEU A 200 -20.08 15.75 -6.36
CA LEU A 200 -19.93 14.76 -7.44
C LEU A 200 -19.42 15.39 -8.75
N SER A 201 -19.78 16.65 -9.03
CA SER A 201 -19.26 17.39 -10.20
C SER A 201 -17.76 17.68 -10.12
N GLN A 202 -17.22 18.01 -8.93
CA GLN A 202 -15.78 18.16 -8.70
C GLN A 202 -15.06 16.83 -8.91
N PHE A 203 -15.67 15.75 -8.44
CA PHE A 203 -15.15 14.41 -8.58
C PHE A 203 -15.08 13.97 -10.05
N ILE A 204 -16.15 14.17 -10.82
CA ILE A 204 -16.18 13.86 -12.26
C ILE A 204 -15.16 14.70 -13.03
N ALA A 205 -15.10 16.01 -12.79
CA ALA A 205 -14.15 16.90 -13.45
C ALA A 205 -12.70 16.46 -13.21
N LEU A 206 -12.39 16.09 -11.96
CA LEU A 206 -11.06 15.65 -11.57
C LEU A 206 -10.73 14.24 -12.09
N MET A 207 -11.71 13.33 -12.18
CA MET A 207 -11.56 12.03 -12.81
C MET A 207 -11.24 12.18 -14.31
N VAL A 208 -11.99 13.02 -15.02
CA VAL A 208 -11.75 13.31 -16.44
C VAL A 208 -10.37 13.92 -16.64
N ALA A 209 -10.01 14.92 -15.82
CA ALA A 209 -8.68 15.54 -15.88
C ALA A 209 -7.55 14.54 -15.56
N GLY A 210 -7.74 13.69 -14.56
CA GLY A 210 -6.78 12.65 -14.18
C GLY A 210 -6.57 11.61 -15.28
N ILE A 211 -7.66 11.12 -15.88
CA ILE A 211 -7.60 10.18 -17.02
C ILE A 211 -6.92 10.85 -18.21
N ALA A 212 -7.32 12.08 -18.56
CA ALA A 212 -6.70 12.82 -19.66
C ALA A 212 -5.20 13.04 -19.44
N ALA A 213 -4.79 13.40 -18.22
CA ALA A 213 -3.38 13.56 -17.87
C ALA A 213 -2.60 12.24 -17.98
N VAL A 214 -3.16 11.14 -17.48
CA VAL A 214 -2.52 9.81 -17.57
C VAL A 214 -2.40 9.37 -19.03
N VAL A 215 -3.46 9.51 -19.83
CA VAL A 215 -3.46 9.18 -21.26
C VAL A 215 -2.44 10.03 -22.01
N GLY A 216 -2.45 11.35 -21.80
CA GLY A 216 -1.47 12.25 -22.41
C GLY A 216 -0.03 11.86 -22.07
N LEU A 217 0.26 11.57 -20.80
CA LEU A 217 1.58 11.12 -20.36
C LEU A 217 1.99 9.77 -20.97
N ILE A 218 1.04 8.89 -21.27
CA ILE A 218 1.32 7.61 -21.93
C ILE A 218 1.66 7.83 -23.39
N VAL A 219 0.87 8.63 -24.11
CA VAL A 219 1.03 8.85 -25.56
C VAL A 219 2.30 9.62 -25.91
N ILE A 220 2.73 10.55 -25.04
CA ILE A 220 3.95 11.35 -25.26
C ILE A 220 5.21 10.48 -25.28
N GLU A 221 5.25 9.41 -24.48
CA GLU A 221 6.46 8.62 -24.29
C GLU A 221 6.35 7.27 -25.01
N PRO A 222 7.12 6.99 -26.09
CA PRO A 222 7.00 5.75 -26.87
C PRO A 222 7.17 4.49 -26.02
N TYR A 223 8.01 4.54 -24.98
CA TYR A 223 8.19 3.45 -24.02
C TYR A 223 6.91 3.13 -23.21
N ARG A 224 6.14 4.15 -22.82
CA ARG A 224 4.90 3.98 -22.06
C ARG A 224 3.81 3.40 -22.95
N VAL A 225 3.72 3.84 -24.21
CA VAL A 225 2.84 3.23 -25.21
C VAL A 225 3.16 1.74 -25.37
N ARG A 226 4.45 1.39 -25.52
CA ARG A 226 4.89 -0.01 -25.66
C ARG A 226 4.45 -0.89 -24.49
N ARG A 227 4.46 -0.37 -23.24
CA ARG A 227 3.94 -1.11 -22.08
C ARG A 227 2.43 -1.34 -22.11
N VAL A 228 1.68 -0.39 -22.66
CA VAL A 228 0.21 -0.53 -22.79
C VAL A 228 -0.13 -1.51 -23.92
N THR A 229 0.57 -1.42 -25.05
CA THR A 229 0.36 -2.35 -26.17
C THR A 229 0.84 -3.76 -25.84
N SER A 230 1.98 -3.92 -25.16
CA SER A 230 2.45 -5.24 -24.70
C SER A 230 1.60 -5.82 -23.57
N PHE A 231 0.87 -4.98 -22.83
CA PHE A 231 -0.17 -5.44 -21.91
C PHE A 231 -1.40 -5.99 -22.66
N TRP A 232 -1.82 -5.30 -23.74
CA TRP A 232 -2.99 -5.70 -24.52
C TRP A 232 -2.74 -6.99 -25.32
N GLU A 233 -1.55 -7.12 -25.91
CA GLU A 233 -1.12 -8.27 -26.72
C GLU A 233 0.24 -8.81 -26.25
N PRO A 234 0.32 -9.40 -25.04
CA PRO A 234 1.59 -9.86 -24.47
C PRO A 234 2.23 -11.01 -25.27
N TRP A 235 1.40 -11.78 -25.98
CA TRP A 235 1.82 -12.94 -26.76
C TRP A 235 2.39 -12.58 -28.14
N ASN A 236 2.25 -11.33 -28.59
CA ASN A 236 2.81 -10.89 -29.87
C ASN A 236 4.33 -10.67 -29.82
N ASP A 237 4.86 -10.35 -28.63
CA ASP A 237 6.30 -10.24 -28.38
C ASP A 237 6.64 -10.87 -27.01
N PRO A 238 6.53 -12.21 -26.90
CA PRO A 238 6.62 -12.91 -25.62
C PRO A 238 8.06 -12.98 -25.08
N PHE A 239 9.07 -12.63 -25.88
CA PHE A 239 10.49 -12.61 -25.49
C PHE A 239 11.07 -11.19 -25.36
N GLY A 240 10.34 -10.16 -25.80
CA GLY A 240 10.72 -8.76 -25.66
C GLY A 240 9.84 -8.03 -24.66
N SER A 241 8.99 -7.14 -25.16
CA SER A 241 8.18 -6.21 -24.37
C SER A 241 7.05 -6.87 -23.55
N GLY A 242 6.59 -8.05 -23.96
CA GLY A 242 5.57 -8.84 -23.26
C GLY A 242 6.13 -9.85 -22.26
N TYR A 243 7.46 -10.06 -22.23
CA TYR A 243 8.12 -11.16 -21.51
C TYR A 243 7.74 -11.27 -20.03
N GLN A 244 7.77 -10.15 -19.29
CA GLN A 244 7.42 -10.16 -17.88
C GLN A 244 5.98 -10.62 -17.64
N LEU A 245 5.04 -10.17 -18.48
CA LEU A 245 3.63 -10.50 -18.32
C LEU A 245 3.34 -11.93 -18.76
N THR A 246 3.90 -12.39 -19.89
CA THR A 246 3.71 -13.77 -20.37
C THR A 246 4.24 -14.80 -19.38
N GLN A 247 5.42 -14.57 -18.79
CA GLN A 247 6.00 -15.47 -17.78
C GLN A 247 5.19 -15.46 -16.48
N SER A 248 4.68 -14.29 -16.07
CA SER A 248 3.75 -14.19 -14.95
C SER A 248 2.48 -15.02 -15.20
N LEU A 249 1.86 -14.88 -16.38
CA LEU A 249 0.66 -15.65 -16.74
C LEU A 249 0.94 -17.16 -16.83
N MET A 250 2.12 -17.57 -17.32
CA MET A 250 2.53 -18.98 -17.28
C MET A 250 2.70 -19.50 -15.84
N ALA A 251 3.20 -18.68 -14.91
CA ALA A 251 3.29 -19.02 -13.49
C ALA A 251 1.90 -19.30 -12.90
N PHE A 252 0.94 -18.42 -13.16
CA PHE A 252 -0.46 -18.62 -12.77
C PHE A 252 -1.06 -19.89 -13.36
N GLY A 253 -0.81 -20.16 -14.65
CA GLY A 253 -1.30 -21.37 -15.32
C GLY A 253 -0.75 -22.67 -14.73
N ARG A 254 0.49 -22.64 -14.21
CA ARG A 254 1.14 -23.80 -13.56
C ARG A 254 0.68 -24.01 -12.12
N GLY A 255 0.15 -22.99 -11.45
CA GLY A 255 -0.26 -23.06 -10.05
C GLY A 255 -1.37 -24.06 -9.76
N ASP A 256 -2.28 -24.31 -10.69
CA ASP A 256 -3.47 -25.17 -10.49
C ASP A 256 -4.17 -24.87 -9.13
N TRP A 257 -4.83 -25.84 -8.50
CA TRP A 257 -5.51 -25.66 -7.21
C TRP A 257 -4.55 -25.55 -6.01
N MET A 258 -3.52 -26.40 -5.94
CA MET A 258 -2.67 -26.60 -4.75
C MET A 258 -1.22 -26.13 -4.92
N GLY A 259 -0.85 -25.64 -6.10
CA GLY A 259 0.51 -25.22 -6.40
C GLY A 259 1.42 -26.38 -6.78
N GLN A 260 2.63 -26.02 -7.21
CA GLN A 260 3.72 -26.97 -7.49
C GLN A 260 4.52 -27.35 -6.22
N GLY A 261 4.16 -26.77 -5.08
CA GLY A 261 4.88 -26.90 -3.81
C GLY A 261 5.87 -25.77 -3.59
N LEU A 262 6.02 -25.39 -2.32
CA LEU A 262 6.98 -24.36 -1.89
C LEU A 262 8.39 -24.72 -2.35
N GLY A 263 9.07 -23.77 -2.99
CA GLY A 263 10.42 -23.99 -3.50
C GLY A 263 10.48 -24.55 -4.92
N ASN A 264 9.38 -25.01 -5.52
CA ASN A 264 9.38 -25.68 -6.82
C ASN A 264 8.93 -24.81 -8.00
N SER A 265 8.78 -23.48 -7.83
CA SER A 265 8.52 -22.59 -8.97
C SER A 265 9.63 -22.72 -10.01
N VAL A 266 9.24 -22.88 -11.27
CA VAL A 266 10.17 -22.87 -12.40
C VAL A 266 10.41 -21.43 -12.84
N GLN A 267 9.41 -20.55 -12.72
CA GLN A 267 9.48 -19.17 -13.19
C GLN A 267 10.47 -18.29 -12.40
N LYS A 268 10.78 -18.66 -11.15
CA LYS A 268 11.83 -18.01 -10.36
C LYS A 268 13.27 -18.32 -10.80
N LEU A 269 13.48 -19.28 -11.70
CA LEU A 269 14.80 -19.63 -12.24
C LEU A 269 15.26 -18.63 -13.33
N GLU A 270 15.11 -17.33 -13.05
CA GLU A 270 15.42 -16.19 -13.93
C GLU A 270 14.51 -16.00 -15.15
N TYR A 271 13.48 -16.83 -15.31
CA TYR A 271 12.48 -16.62 -16.36
C TYR A 271 11.56 -15.42 -16.08
N LEU A 272 11.37 -15.04 -14.81
CA LEU A 272 10.61 -13.87 -14.41
C LEU A 272 11.54 -12.79 -13.80
N PRO A 273 11.82 -11.70 -14.52
CA PRO A 273 12.57 -10.57 -13.97
C PRO A 273 11.82 -9.96 -12.78
N GLU A 274 12.54 -9.49 -11.76
CA GLU A 274 11.95 -8.82 -10.58
C GLU A 274 10.90 -9.68 -9.85
N ALA A 275 11.06 -11.02 -9.88
CA ALA A 275 10.16 -11.99 -9.25
C ALA A 275 10.01 -11.84 -7.72
N HIS A 276 10.98 -11.23 -7.03
CA HIS A 276 10.96 -11.08 -5.58
C HIS A 276 10.38 -9.71 -5.13
N THR A 277 10.28 -8.74 -6.04
CA THR A 277 9.80 -7.38 -5.80
C THR A 277 8.38 -7.24 -6.35
N ASP A 278 8.24 -7.04 -7.66
CA ASP A 278 6.99 -6.63 -8.31
C ASP A 278 6.12 -7.83 -8.69
N PHE A 279 6.72 -9.00 -8.94
CA PHE A 279 6.03 -10.21 -9.39
C PHE A 279 6.04 -11.36 -8.35
N VAL A 280 6.26 -11.05 -7.07
CA VAL A 280 6.24 -12.07 -5.98
C VAL A 280 4.91 -12.83 -5.93
N PHE A 281 3.83 -12.17 -6.33
CA PHE A 281 2.50 -12.76 -6.39
C PHE A 281 2.36 -13.83 -7.48
N ALA A 282 3.09 -13.73 -8.58
CA ALA A 282 3.11 -14.75 -9.63
C ALA A 282 3.83 -16.03 -9.16
N VAL A 283 4.94 -15.88 -8.43
CA VAL A 283 5.64 -17.00 -7.79
C VAL A 283 4.76 -17.64 -6.72
N LEU A 284 4.04 -16.82 -5.94
CA LEU A 284 3.06 -17.29 -4.97
C LEU A 284 1.97 -18.13 -5.62
N ALA A 285 1.44 -17.68 -6.76
CA ALA A 285 0.46 -18.42 -7.54
C ALA A 285 1.00 -19.76 -8.05
N GLU A 286 2.24 -19.81 -8.54
CA GLU A 286 2.84 -21.07 -9.01
C GLU A 286 3.11 -22.06 -7.86
N GLU A 287 3.64 -21.60 -6.72
CA GLU A 287 4.06 -22.48 -5.63
C GLU A 287 2.93 -22.94 -4.72
N LEU A 288 1.95 -22.06 -4.44
CA LEU A 288 0.85 -22.33 -3.51
C LEU A 288 -0.51 -22.52 -4.20
N GLY A 289 -0.59 -22.27 -5.50
CA GLY A 289 -1.81 -22.43 -6.29
C GLY A 289 -2.94 -21.49 -5.90
N PHE A 290 -4.14 -21.81 -6.38
CA PHE A 290 -5.35 -21.04 -6.13
C PHE A 290 -5.65 -20.86 -4.63
N VAL A 291 -5.43 -21.88 -3.81
CA VAL A 291 -5.69 -21.82 -2.36
C VAL A 291 -4.80 -20.79 -1.68
N GLY A 292 -3.49 -20.80 -1.95
CA GLY A 292 -2.55 -19.84 -1.38
C GLY A 292 -2.85 -18.40 -1.80
N VAL A 293 -3.12 -18.19 -3.09
CA VAL A 293 -3.51 -16.89 -3.64
C VAL A 293 -4.76 -16.35 -2.94
N THR A 294 -5.79 -17.19 -2.82
CA THR A 294 -7.06 -16.80 -2.19
C THR A 294 -6.86 -16.44 -0.71
N LEU A 295 -6.07 -17.22 0.02
CA LEU A 295 -5.79 -16.97 1.44
C LEU A 295 -5.08 -15.63 1.63
N VAL A 296 -4.08 -15.32 0.79
CA VAL A 296 -3.36 -14.03 0.85
C VAL A 296 -4.28 -12.87 0.52
N LEU A 297 -5.10 -12.98 -0.53
CA LEU A 297 -6.07 -11.95 -0.87
C LEU A 297 -7.09 -11.72 0.26
N ILE A 298 -7.54 -12.77 0.94
CA ILE A 298 -8.43 -12.66 2.11
C ILE A 298 -7.74 -11.91 3.26
N LEU A 299 -6.46 -12.18 3.53
CA LEU A 299 -5.71 -11.47 4.57
C LEU A 299 -5.58 -9.98 4.25
N ILE A 300 -5.20 -9.63 3.01
CA ILE A 300 -5.10 -8.23 2.59
C ILE A 300 -6.47 -7.55 2.62
N PHE A 301 -7.52 -8.22 2.13
CA PHE A 301 -8.88 -7.70 2.18
C PHE A 301 -9.34 -7.47 3.61
N SER A 302 -9.04 -8.39 4.53
CA SER A 302 -9.34 -8.24 5.96
C SER A 302 -8.62 -7.03 6.57
N LEU A 303 -7.35 -6.76 6.18
CA LEU A 303 -6.63 -5.56 6.60
C LEU A 303 -7.31 -4.28 6.11
N VAL A 304 -7.70 -4.23 4.84
CA VAL A 304 -8.42 -3.08 4.24
C VAL A 304 -9.76 -2.85 4.93
N LEU A 305 -10.53 -3.92 5.16
CA LEU A 305 -11.80 -3.83 5.90
C LEU A 305 -11.58 -3.30 7.31
N LYS A 306 -10.55 -3.77 8.02
CA LYS A 306 -10.20 -3.26 9.35
C LYS A 306 -9.85 -1.78 9.32
N ALA A 307 -9.06 -1.32 8.34
CA ALA A 307 -8.75 0.10 8.19
C ALA A 307 -10.02 0.96 8.02
N ILE A 308 -10.98 0.50 7.20
CA ILE A 308 -12.28 1.16 6.99
C ILE A 308 -13.11 1.18 8.29
N LEU A 309 -13.20 0.05 9.00
CA LEU A 309 -13.96 -0.05 10.26
C LEU A 309 -13.36 0.85 11.35
N ILE A 310 -12.03 0.89 11.46
CA ILE A 310 -11.32 1.79 12.38
C ILE A 310 -11.59 3.25 12.01
N GLY A 311 -11.56 3.59 10.72
CA GLY A 311 -11.88 4.93 10.25
C GLY A 311 -13.32 5.36 10.57
N LYS A 312 -14.28 4.44 10.39
CA LYS A 312 -15.68 4.67 10.78
C LYS A 312 -15.80 4.93 12.28
N LYS A 313 -15.19 4.09 13.12
CA LYS A 313 -15.19 4.23 14.58
C LYS A 313 -14.56 5.55 15.04
N ALA A 314 -13.49 5.98 14.37
CA ALA A 314 -12.84 7.26 14.66
C ALA A 314 -13.76 8.45 14.34
N PHE A 315 -14.54 8.40 13.25
CA PHE A 315 -15.55 9.42 12.98
C PHE A 315 -16.68 9.43 14.02
N GLU A 316 -17.14 8.26 14.47
CA GLU A 316 -18.15 8.14 15.54
C GLU A 316 -17.65 8.67 16.89
N SER A 317 -16.33 8.74 17.09
CA SER A 317 -15.69 9.24 18.32
C SER A 317 -15.20 10.69 18.19
N ASP A 318 -15.67 11.44 17.18
CA ASP A 318 -15.27 12.81 16.85
C ASP A 318 -13.75 13.00 16.55
N GLN A 319 -13.03 11.92 16.29
CA GLN A 319 -11.62 11.94 15.89
C GLN A 319 -11.49 12.07 14.36
N LEU A 320 -11.91 13.21 13.81
CA LEU A 320 -11.99 13.42 12.36
C LEU A 320 -10.66 13.18 11.62
N PHE A 321 -9.54 13.65 12.17
CA PHE A 321 -8.20 13.45 11.57
C PHE A 321 -7.89 11.96 11.44
N SER A 322 -8.06 11.22 12.54
CA SER A 322 -7.84 9.78 12.61
C SER A 322 -8.75 9.03 11.64
N GLY A 323 -10.03 9.43 11.54
CA GLY A 323 -11.00 8.88 10.59
C GLY A 323 -10.54 9.01 9.15
N TYR A 324 -10.23 10.24 8.70
CA TYR A 324 -9.77 10.47 7.32
C TYR A 324 -8.48 9.71 7.01
N LEU A 325 -7.51 9.71 7.93
CA LEU A 325 -6.25 9.02 7.76
C LEU A 325 -6.44 7.50 7.66
N ALA A 326 -7.25 6.90 8.51
CA ALA A 326 -7.51 5.45 8.48
C ALA A 326 -8.16 5.02 7.16
N PHE A 327 -9.14 5.78 6.66
CA PHE A 327 -9.71 5.55 5.34
C PHE A 327 -8.68 5.73 4.22
N GLY A 328 -7.84 6.76 4.28
CA GLY A 328 -6.76 6.98 3.32
C GLY A 328 -5.79 5.80 3.26
N ILE A 329 -5.37 5.28 4.41
CA ILE A 329 -4.53 4.08 4.49
C ILE A 329 -5.25 2.86 3.91
N GLY A 330 -6.53 2.67 4.23
CA GLY A 330 -7.32 1.57 3.67
C GLY A 330 -7.40 1.60 2.14
N ILE A 331 -7.70 2.77 1.55
CA ILE A 331 -7.73 2.97 0.10
C ILE A 331 -6.35 2.74 -0.51
N TRP A 332 -5.30 3.23 0.13
CA TRP A 332 -3.93 3.05 -0.33
C TRP A 332 -3.54 1.57 -0.40
N PHE A 333 -3.77 0.80 0.67
CA PHE A 333 -3.50 -0.64 0.70
C PHE A 333 -4.30 -1.39 -0.37
N ALA A 334 -5.60 -1.07 -0.50
CA ALA A 334 -6.48 -1.71 -1.48
C ALA A 334 -6.00 -1.45 -2.91
N PHE A 335 -5.75 -0.19 -3.25
CA PHE A 335 -5.38 0.18 -4.61
C PHE A 335 -3.97 -0.28 -4.98
N GLN A 336 -3.00 -0.20 -4.07
CA GLN A 336 -1.65 -0.72 -4.32
C GLN A 336 -1.67 -2.24 -4.53
N THR A 337 -2.49 -2.98 -3.77
CA THR A 337 -2.71 -4.42 -3.97
C THR A 337 -3.35 -4.70 -5.32
N LEU A 338 -4.42 -3.97 -5.66
CA LEU A 338 -5.12 -4.13 -6.94
C LEU A 338 -4.17 -3.93 -8.13
N VAL A 339 -3.31 -2.92 -8.08
CA VAL A 339 -2.35 -2.65 -9.17
C VAL A 339 -1.27 -3.72 -9.23
N ASN A 340 -0.71 -4.17 -8.10
CA ASN A 340 0.31 -5.22 -8.10
C ASN A 340 -0.25 -6.56 -8.58
N VAL A 341 -1.34 -7.04 -7.96
CA VAL A 341 -1.98 -8.31 -8.32
C VAL A 341 -2.53 -8.26 -9.74
N GLY A 342 -3.18 -7.16 -10.11
CA GLY A 342 -3.71 -6.96 -11.47
C GLY A 342 -2.62 -6.88 -12.52
N ALA A 343 -1.44 -6.35 -12.21
CA ALA A 343 -0.28 -6.37 -13.11
C ALA A 343 0.25 -7.79 -13.30
N ALA A 344 0.35 -8.56 -12.21
CA ALA A 344 0.80 -9.96 -12.27
C ALA A 344 -0.20 -10.84 -13.04
N SER A 345 -1.51 -10.59 -12.91
CA SER A 345 -2.56 -11.39 -13.54
C SER A 345 -3.00 -10.89 -14.93
N GLY A 346 -2.39 -9.82 -15.46
CA GLY A 346 -2.76 -9.28 -16.78
C GLY A 346 -4.09 -8.51 -16.83
N ILE A 347 -4.56 -7.96 -15.71
CA ILE A 347 -5.74 -7.08 -15.63
C ILE A 347 -5.37 -5.60 -15.82
N VAL A 348 -4.18 -5.19 -15.36
CA VAL A 348 -3.67 -3.82 -15.56
C VAL A 348 -2.22 -3.82 -16.07
N PRO A 349 -1.75 -2.74 -16.73
CA PRO A 349 -0.37 -2.67 -17.21
C PRO A 349 0.67 -2.78 -16.10
N THR A 350 1.79 -3.44 -16.39
CA THR A 350 2.84 -3.73 -15.41
C THR A 350 3.55 -2.46 -14.92
N LYS A 351 3.57 -2.27 -13.60
CA LYS A 351 4.28 -1.19 -12.91
C LYS A 351 5.02 -1.75 -11.70
N GLY A 352 6.17 -1.14 -11.40
CA GLY A 352 7.00 -1.55 -10.27
C GLY A 352 6.50 -1.03 -8.93
N LEU A 353 5.35 -1.53 -8.50
CA LEU A 353 4.77 -1.28 -7.19
C LEU A 353 4.81 -2.56 -6.38
N THR A 354 5.30 -2.46 -5.16
CA THR A 354 5.38 -3.58 -4.22
C THR A 354 4.00 -4.00 -3.73
N LEU A 355 3.80 -5.30 -3.50
CA LEU A 355 2.66 -5.81 -2.76
C LEU A 355 2.82 -5.47 -1.27
N PRO A 356 1.85 -4.76 -0.65
CA PRO A 356 2.00 -4.30 0.73
C PRO A 356 2.31 -5.45 1.71
N LEU A 357 3.35 -5.28 2.52
CA LEU A 357 3.81 -6.22 3.55
C LEU A 357 4.35 -7.58 3.06
N ILE A 358 4.26 -7.91 1.76
CA ILE A 358 4.71 -9.20 1.20
C ILE A 358 5.96 -9.04 0.34
N SER A 359 5.97 -8.09 -0.60
CA SER A 359 7.06 -7.94 -1.56
C SER A 359 8.39 -7.56 -0.93
N TYR A 360 9.49 -7.94 -1.59
CA TYR A 360 10.80 -7.43 -1.24
C TYR A 360 10.88 -5.92 -1.52
N GLY A 361 11.19 -5.14 -0.49
CA GLY A 361 11.38 -3.69 -0.61
C GLY A 361 11.48 -3.06 0.76
N GLY A 362 12.71 -2.89 1.27
CA GLY A 362 12.93 -2.46 2.66
C GLY A 362 12.20 -1.16 3.03
N SER A 363 12.31 -0.13 2.18
CA SER A 363 11.62 1.15 2.40
C SER A 363 10.10 1.01 2.38
N SER A 364 9.55 0.21 1.46
CA SER A 364 8.10 0.01 1.35
C SER A 364 7.57 -0.81 2.52
N LEU A 365 8.27 -1.88 2.93
CA LEU A 365 7.91 -2.69 4.09
C LEU A 365 7.85 -1.84 5.36
N ILE A 366 8.87 -1.00 5.62
CA ILE A 366 8.90 -0.11 6.79
C ILE A 366 7.72 0.87 6.74
N VAL A 367 7.51 1.56 5.61
CA VAL A 367 6.44 2.57 5.51
C VAL A 367 5.04 1.95 5.60
N MET A 368 4.82 0.78 5.01
CA MET A 368 3.54 0.06 5.16
C MET A 368 3.33 -0.41 6.60
N SER A 369 4.40 -0.83 7.30
CA SER A 369 4.33 -1.18 8.72
C SER A 369 4.02 0.03 9.60
N VAL A 370 4.59 1.20 9.27
CA VAL A 370 4.24 2.48 9.89
C VAL A 370 2.76 2.77 9.69
N ALA A 371 2.22 2.63 8.47
CA ALA A 371 0.81 2.87 8.19
C ALA A 371 -0.12 1.93 9.00
N VAL A 372 0.22 0.63 9.10
CA VAL A 372 -0.52 -0.31 9.97
C VAL A 372 -0.42 0.10 11.44
N SER A 373 0.74 0.57 11.88
CA SER A 373 0.94 1.03 13.27
C SER A 373 0.11 2.28 13.57
N MET A 374 -0.05 3.17 12.59
CA MET A 374 -0.96 4.31 12.72
C MET A 374 -2.41 3.86 12.85
N LEU A 375 -2.87 2.86 12.08
CA LEU A 375 -4.21 2.28 12.24
C LEU A 375 -4.42 1.70 13.65
N LEU A 376 -3.46 0.93 14.15
CA LEU A 376 -3.49 0.39 15.51
C LEU A 376 -3.54 1.49 16.58
N ARG A 377 -2.77 2.56 16.37
CA ARG A 377 -2.76 3.70 17.29
C ARG A 377 -4.07 4.49 17.25
N ILE A 378 -4.70 4.61 16.09
CA ILE A 378 -6.04 5.21 15.96
C ILE A 378 -7.07 4.38 16.71
N ASP A 379 -7.11 3.06 16.50
CA ASP A 379 -8.05 2.18 17.21
C ASP A 379 -7.85 2.24 18.72
N HIS A 380 -6.61 2.28 19.18
CA HIS A 380 -6.26 2.44 20.60
C HIS A 380 -6.82 3.73 21.20
N GLU A 381 -6.59 4.88 20.56
CA GLU A 381 -7.10 6.17 21.04
C GLU A 381 -8.64 6.22 21.02
N CYS A 382 -9.29 5.60 20.03
CA CYS A 382 -10.75 5.50 19.99
C CYS A 382 -11.31 4.64 21.14
N ARG A 383 -10.63 3.54 21.51
CA ARG A 383 -11.06 2.67 22.62
C ARG A 383 -10.94 3.36 23.97
N ILE A 384 -9.85 4.08 24.20
CA ILE A 384 -9.64 4.84 25.44
C ILE A 384 -10.76 5.86 25.62
N GLN A 385 -11.03 6.67 24.59
CA GLN A 385 -12.07 7.70 24.66
C GLN A 385 -13.46 7.10 24.90
N GLN A 386 -13.79 5.96 24.28
CA GLN A 386 -15.05 5.26 24.53
C GLN A 386 -15.17 4.75 25.97
N LYS A 387 -14.07 4.25 26.54
CA LYS A 387 -14.02 3.80 27.94
C LYS A 387 -14.23 4.97 28.90
N GLU A 388 -13.49 6.07 28.69
CA GLU A 388 -13.64 7.30 29.49
C GLU A 388 -15.08 7.86 29.42
N GLN A 389 -15.73 7.81 28.25
CA GLN A 389 -17.12 8.24 28.10
C GLN A 389 -18.12 7.33 28.84
N ALA A 390 -17.88 6.01 28.84
CA ALA A 390 -18.72 5.05 29.55
C ALA A 390 -18.56 5.17 31.08
N ASP A 391 -17.33 5.34 31.56
CA ASP A 391 -17.04 5.51 32.99
C ASP A 391 -17.70 6.79 33.53
N ASN A 392 -17.58 7.91 32.80
CA ASN A 392 -18.23 9.17 33.16
C ASN A 392 -19.78 9.09 33.14
N GLN A 393 -20.38 8.25 32.29
CA GLN A 393 -21.83 8.07 32.27
C GLN A 393 -22.31 7.25 33.48
N ASN A 394 -21.53 6.28 33.92
CA ASN A 394 -21.87 5.48 35.10
C ASN A 394 -21.77 6.31 36.39
N GLU A 395 -20.75 7.18 36.52
CA GLU A 395 -20.60 8.09 37.66
C GLU A 395 -21.71 9.16 37.78
N LEU A 396 -22.42 9.47 36.68
CA LEU A 396 -23.54 10.42 36.69
C LEU A 396 -24.90 9.75 37.01
N VAL A 397 -24.95 8.42 37.00
CA VAL A 397 -26.16 7.62 37.24
C VAL A 397 -26.19 7.07 38.68
N GLU A 398 -25.03 6.97 39.33
CA GLU A 398 -24.89 6.80 40.79
C GLU A 398 -25.05 8.13 41.54
#